data_AF-A0A950AAT1-F1
#
_entry.id   AF-A0A950AAT1-F1
#
_cell.length_a   1.000
_cell.length_b   1.000
_cell.length_c   1.000
_cell.angle_alpha   90.00
_cell.angle_beta   90.00
_cell.angle_gamma   90.00
#
_symmetry.space_group_name_H-M   'P 1'
#
loop_
_entity.id
_entity.type
_entity.pdbx_description
1 polymer ?
#
loop_
_entity_poly.entity_id
_entity_poly.type
_entity_poly.pdbx_seq_one_letter_code
_entity_poly.pdbx_strand_id
1 'polypeptide(L)'
;MHDGAIALRAAGQRRPSMVVVAGTGSLAYGERADRTSVRAGGYGALVGDDGSAFAIGRAALHHAMRVFDGIENASGLSDAIASSSGAATAEDLSRSFREDGIEAVARVAPVVEAARASGDAHARRIVDEQGARLAELALRVARQIRPRDEALPVSFTGGAFAAVPSLADVVERALHAAGLCEVSRAKIDSPLGAAHIAREALPR
;
A
#
# COMPACT_ATOMS: atom_id res chain seq x y z
N MET A 1 15.23 10.92 10.20
CA MET A 1 15.45 9.64 9.49
C MET A 1 14.13 9.28 8.82
N HIS A 2 14.10 9.04 7.51
CA HIS A 2 12.85 8.81 6.76
C HIS A 2 12.34 7.38 6.99
N ASP A 3 11.01 7.19 7.12
CA ASP A 3 10.38 5.88 7.43
C ASP A 3 10.86 4.74 6.53
N GLY A 4 11.10 5.01 5.24
CA GLY A 4 11.65 4.04 4.29
C GLY A 4 13.06 3.53 4.65
N ALA A 5 13.93 4.38 5.22
CA ALA A 5 15.28 3.98 5.63
C ALA A 5 15.25 3.10 6.89
N ILE A 6 14.34 3.39 7.83
CA ILE A 6 14.12 2.57 9.02
C ILE A 6 13.55 1.21 8.60
N ALA A 7 12.53 1.21 7.74
CA ALA A 7 11.91 0.01 7.19
C ALA A 7 12.91 -0.90 6.46
N LEU A 8 13.77 -0.34 5.60
CA LEU A 8 14.77 -1.12 4.86
C LEU A 8 15.81 -1.75 5.80
N ARG A 9 16.27 -0.99 6.80
CA ARG A 9 17.19 -1.52 7.83
C ARG A 9 16.51 -2.61 8.65
N ALA A 10 15.22 -2.45 8.96
CA ALA A 10 14.46 -3.44 9.71
C ALA A 10 14.30 -4.77 8.94
N ALA A 11 14.17 -4.69 7.62
CA ALA A 11 14.20 -5.88 6.76
C ALA A 11 15.55 -6.63 6.83
N GLY A 12 16.64 -6.00 7.26
CA GLY A 12 17.92 -6.66 7.50
C GLY A 12 18.52 -7.32 6.24
N GLN A 13 18.18 -6.81 5.07
CA GLN A 13 18.71 -7.31 3.80
C GLN A 13 20.13 -6.75 3.54
N ARG A 14 20.95 -7.54 2.84
CA ARG A 14 22.24 -7.06 2.32
C ARG A 14 21.99 -5.95 1.28
N ARG A 15 22.92 -5.02 1.16
CA ARG A 15 22.89 -3.99 0.10
C ARG A 15 23.46 -4.57 -1.19
N PRO A 16 22.96 -4.16 -2.36
CA PRO A 16 21.82 -3.27 -2.56
C PRO A 16 20.49 -3.97 -2.24
N SER A 17 19.50 -3.22 -1.75
CA SER A 17 18.17 -3.74 -1.43
C SER A 17 17.13 -2.64 -1.46
N MET A 18 15.86 -3.02 -1.56
CA MET A 18 14.74 -2.09 -1.46
C MET A 18 13.59 -2.63 -0.61
N VAL A 19 12.76 -1.70 -0.15
CA VAL A 19 11.53 -1.96 0.57
C VAL A 19 10.39 -1.21 -0.09
N VAL A 20 9.28 -1.91 -0.27
CA VAL A 20 7.99 -1.33 -0.63
C VAL A 20 7.17 -1.20 0.64
N VAL A 21 6.70 0.01 0.93
CA VAL A 21 5.94 0.34 2.13
C VAL A 21 4.52 0.70 1.72
N ALA A 22 3.53 0.04 2.34
CA ALA A 22 2.12 0.41 2.22
C ALA A 22 1.41 0.28 3.57
N GLY A 23 1.13 1.40 4.21
CA GLY A 23 0.29 1.53 5.39
C GLY A 23 -0.83 2.52 5.11
N THR A 24 -1.05 3.47 6.01
CA THR A 24 -1.93 4.63 5.74
C THR A 24 -1.42 5.45 4.55
N GLY A 25 -0.10 5.58 4.39
CA GLY A 25 0.56 6.10 3.19
C GLY A 25 1.37 5.03 2.46
N SER A 26 2.09 5.37 1.39
CA SER A 26 2.89 4.40 0.63
C SER A 26 4.13 5.01 -0.02
N LEU A 27 5.18 4.20 -0.18
CA LEU A 27 6.40 4.56 -0.91
C LEU A 27 7.20 3.32 -1.34
N ALA A 28 8.14 3.52 -2.24
CA ALA A 28 9.25 2.60 -2.47
C ALA A 28 10.57 3.29 -2.11
N TYR A 29 11.43 2.58 -1.39
CA TYR A 29 12.73 3.08 -0.94
C TYR A 29 13.80 2.02 -1.15
N GLY A 30 14.98 2.42 -1.60
CA GLY A 30 16.08 1.50 -1.78
C GLY A 30 17.44 2.13 -1.56
N GLU A 31 18.42 1.30 -1.24
CA GLU A 31 19.79 1.70 -1.01
C GLU A 31 20.75 0.87 -1.87
N ARG A 32 21.72 1.56 -2.47
CA ARG A 32 22.83 0.97 -3.22
C ARG A 32 23.91 0.42 -2.28
N ALA A 33 24.88 -0.31 -2.85
CA ALA A 33 26.06 -0.80 -2.14
C ALA A 33 26.91 0.33 -1.53
N ASP A 34 27.01 1.47 -2.21
CA ASP A 34 27.71 2.69 -1.76
C ASP A 34 26.92 3.51 -0.71
N ARG A 35 25.74 3.02 -0.29
CA ARG A 35 24.80 3.66 0.63
C ARG A 35 24.06 4.88 0.07
N THR A 36 24.17 5.16 -1.22
CA THR A 36 23.29 6.14 -1.87
C THR A 36 21.86 5.61 -1.88
N SER A 37 20.90 6.44 -1.47
CA SER A 37 19.49 6.05 -1.38
C SER A 37 18.63 6.66 -2.49
N VAL A 38 17.59 5.93 -2.87
CA VAL A 38 16.59 6.31 -3.86
C VAL A 38 15.21 6.15 -3.24
N ARG A 39 14.32 7.11 -3.45
CA ARG A 39 12.92 7.07 -3.01
C ARG A 39 11.98 7.41 -4.17
N ALA A 40 10.83 6.74 -4.22
CA ALA A 40 9.67 7.14 -5.01
C ALA A 40 8.40 7.09 -4.15
N GLY A 41 7.57 8.12 -4.21
CA GLY A 41 6.37 8.25 -3.36
C GLY A 41 6.65 8.77 -1.96
N GLY A 42 5.68 8.58 -1.05
CA GLY A 42 5.73 9.06 0.33
C GLY A 42 5.53 10.57 0.45
N TYR A 43 4.66 11.14 -0.38
CA TYR A 43 4.36 12.57 -0.40
C TYR A 43 3.09 12.93 0.39
N GLY A 44 2.44 11.93 1.00
CA GLY A 44 1.24 12.13 1.79
C GLY A 44 -0.04 11.97 0.98
N ALA A 45 -1.12 11.64 1.67
CA ALA A 45 -2.44 11.32 1.13
C ALA A 45 -3.05 12.37 0.17
N LEU A 46 -2.67 13.64 0.31
CA LEU A 46 -3.21 14.73 -0.52
C LEU A 46 -2.63 14.73 -1.94
N VAL A 47 -1.34 14.43 -2.08
CA VAL A 47 -0.60 14.61 -3.36
C VAL A 47 0.03 13.31 -3.85
N GLY A 48 -0.05 12.22 -3.09
CA GLY A 48 0.50 10.92 -3.45
C GLY A 48 -0.11 9.79 -2.63
N ASP A 49 0.75 8.88 -2.18
CA ASP A 49 0.41 7.67 -1.44
C ASP A 49 -0.54 6.71 -2.18
N ASP A 50 -0.43 6.64 -3.51
CA ASP A 50 -1.09 5.59 -4.30
C ASP A 50 -0.64 4.19 -3.85
N GLY A 51 -1.57 3.25 -3.80
CA GLY A 51 -1.31 1.91 -3.24
C GLY A 51 -1.25 1.86 -1.72
N SER A 52 -1.64 2.92 -1.03
CA SER A 52 -1.86 2.89 0.42
C SER A 52 -3.26 2.36 0.77
N ALA A 53 -3.46 1.99 2.04
CA ALA A 53 -4.78 1.67 2.56
C ALA A 53 -5.74 2.86 2.44
N PHE A 54 -5.25 4.09 2.63
CA PHE A 54 -6.05 5.30 2.44
C PHE A 54 -6.51 5.44 0.98
N ALA A 55 -5.61 5.27 0.01
CA ALA A 55 -5.96 5.41 -1.41
C ALA A 55 -7.00 4.36 -1.85
N ILE A 56 -6.85 3.12 -1.37
CA ILE A 56 -7.83 2.04 -1.59
C ILE A 56 -9.18 2.38 -0.97
N GLY A 57 -9.19 2.78 0.31
CA GLY A 57 -10.42 3.15 1.00
C GLY A 57 -11.12 4.36 0.37
N ARG A 58 -10.36 5.38 -0.03
CA ARG A 58 -10.88 6.58 -0.72
C ARG A 58 -11.55 6.20 -2.05
N ALA A 59 -10.93 5.33 -2.84
CA ALA A 59 -11.50 4.88 -4.11
C ALA A 59 -12.81 4.10 -3.89
N ALA A 60 -12.86 3.27 -2.84
CA ALA A 60 -14.04 2.51 -2.47
C ALA A 60 -15.20 3.41 -1.99
N LEU A 61 -14.91 4.38 -1.13
CA LEU A 61 -15.89 5.39 -0.69
C LEU A 61 -16.41 6.21 -1.86
N HIS A 62 -15.54 6.61 -2.79
CA HIS A 62 -15.94 7.35 -3.98
C HIS A 62 -16.89 6.53 -4.88
N HIS A 63 -16.66 5.22 -5.03
CA HIS A 63 -17.59 4.32 -5.71
C HIS A 63 -18.94 4.28 -4.98
N ALA A 64 -18.96 4.08 -3.66
CA ALA A 64 -20.21 4.05 -2.88
C ALA A 64 -21.00 5.37 -2.98
N MET A 65 -20.33 6.52 -2.94
CA MET A 65 -20.97 7.83 -3.13
C MET A 65 -21.63 7.93 -4.52
N ARG A 66 -20.96 7.45 -5.57
CA ARG A 66 -21.50 7.46 -6.94
C ARG A 66 -22.68 6.52 -7.12
N VAL A 67 -22.75 5.43 -6.33
CA VAL A 67 -23.94 4.57 -6.26
C VAL A 67 -25.10 5.31 -5.57
N PHE A 68 -24.86 6.01 -4.46
CA PHE A 68 -25.90 6.83 -3.82
C PHE A 68 -26.42 7.95 -4.74
N ASP A 69 -25.55 8.56 -5.54
CA ASP A 69 -25.94 9.56 -6.55
C ASP A 69 -26.70 8.96 -7.75
N GLY A 70 -26.81 7.62 -7.84
CA GLY A 70 -27.43 6.92 -8.97
C GLY A 70 -26.60 6.96 -10.27
N ILE A 71 -25.32 7.34 -10.19
CA ILE A 71 -24.41 7.42 -11.33
C ILE A 71 -23.84 6.04 -11.69
N GLU A 72 -23.54 5.23 -10.67
CA GLU A 72 -23.04 3.87 -10.83
C GLU A 72 -24.03 2.85 -10.26
N ASN A 73 -24.00 1.63 -10.80
CA ASN A 73 -24.82 0.55 -10.29
C ASN A 73 -24.28 0.02 -8.96
N ALA A 74 -25.19 -0.35 -8.05
CA ALA A 74 -24.83 -1.01 -6.81
C ALA A 74 -24.02 -2.29 -7.05
N SER A 75 -23.12 -2.58 -6.12
CA SER A 75 -22.27 -3.76 -6.11
C SER A 75 -22.08 -4.27 -4.68
N GLY A 76 -21.55 -5.49 -4.53
CA GLY A 76 -21.27 -6.05 -3.20
C GLY A 76 -20.33 -5.16 -2.38
N LEU A 77 -19.43 -4.43 -3.04
CA LEU A 77 -18.58 -3.42 -2.40
C LEU A 77 -19.38 -2.24 -1.85
N SER A 78 -20.26 -1.62 -2.65
CA SER A 78 -21.06 -0.47 -2.18
C SER A 78 -21.98 -0.85 -1.02
N ASP A 79 -22.58 -2.05 -1.09
CA ASP A 79 -23.47 -2.56 -0.05
C ASP A 79 -22.71 -2.84 1.25
N ALA A 80 -21.51 -3.42 1.15
CA ALA A 80 -20.65 -3.66 2.31
C ALA A 80 -20.20 -2.36 2.97
N ILE A 81 -19.87 -1.33 2.19
CA ILE A 81 -19.50 -0.01 2.70
C ILE A 81 -20.68 0.62 3.44
N ALA A 82 -21.84 0.72 2.78
CA ALA A 82 -23.06 1.29 3.37
C ALA A 82 -23.45 0.58 4.69
N SER A 83 -23.38 -0.76 4.70
CA SER A 83 -23.65 -1.58 5.88
C SER A 83 -22.64 -1.33 7.00
N SER A 84 -21.34 -1.26 6.68
CA SER A 84 -20.28 -1.04 7.68
C SER A 84 -20.33 0.35 8.33
N SER A 85 -20.82 1.36 7.61
CA SER A 85 -20.98 2.73 8.10
C SER A 85 -22.37 3.04 8.65
N GLY A 86 -23.33 2.11 8.52
CA GLY A 86 -24.75 2.33 8.83
C GLY A 86 -25.39 3.44 7.99
N ALA A 87 -24.86 3.72 6.80
CA ALA A 87 -25.30 4.83 5.97
C ALA A 87 -26.48 4.43 5.09
N ALA A 88 -27.58 5.19 5.17
CA ALA A 88 -28.72 5.04 4.26
C ALA A 88 -28.66 6.02 3.08
N THR A 89 -27.87 7.09 3.21
CA THR A 89 -27.75 8.18 2.23
C THR A 89 -26.29 8.57 2.01
N ALA A 90 -26.03 9.32 0.93
CA ALA A 90 -24.73 9.93 0.66
C ALA A 90 -24.30 10.88 1.80
N GLU A 91 -25.25 11.61 2.39
CA GLU A 91 -25.01 12.50 3.52
C GLU A 91 -24.59 11.74 4.79
N ASP A 92 -25.20 10.58 5.04
CA ASP A 92 -24.83 9.72 6.17
C ASP A 92 -23.41 9.18 5.99
N LEU A 93 -23.09 8.68 4.79
CA LEU A 93 -21.76 8.18 4.50
C LEU A 93 -20.73 9.31 4.61
N SER A 94 -21.01 10.49 4.03
CA SER A 94 -20.15 11.67 4.13
C SER A 94 -19.90 12.08 5.57
N ARG A 95 -20.93 12.04 6.43
CA ARG A 95 -20.82 12.40 7.84
C ARG A 95 -19.91 11.44 8.60
N SER A 96 -20.03 10.13 8.37
CA SER A 96 -19.23 9.10 9.05
C SER A 96 -17.72 9.26 8.83
N PHE A 97 -17.29 9.82 7.69
CA PHE A 97 -15.86 9.99 7.38
C PHE A 97 -15.36 11.43 7.52
N ARG A 98 -16.24 12.38 7.85
CA ARG A 98 -15.90 13.81 7.95
C ARG A 98 -14.99 14.11 9.14
N GLU A 99 -15.25 13.47 10.28
CA GLU A 99 -14.55 13.76 11.54
C GLU A 99 -13.37 12.81 11.82
N ASP A 100 -13.41 11.60 11.25
CA ASP A 100 -12.47 10.53 11.59
C ASP A 100 -11.15 10.54 10.79
N GLY A 101 -11.04 11.43 9.79
CA GLY A 101 -9.80 11.69 9.06
C GLY A 101 -9.26 10.53 8.20
N ILE A 102 -7.98 10.62 7.86
CA ILE A 102 -7.28 9.70 6.94
C ILE A 102 -7.33 8.24 7.45
N GLU A 103 -7.26 8.03 8.76
CA GLU A 103 -7.22 6.69 9.34
C GLU A 103 -8.55 5.95 9.21
N ALA A 104 -9.69 6.64 9.34
CA ALA A 104 -10.99 6.01 9.07
C ALA A 104 -11.12 5.55 7.63
N VAL A 105 -10.72 6.40 6.69
CA VAL A 105 -10.74 6.04 5.27
C VAL A 105 -9.84 4.82 5.02
N ALA A 106 -8.64 4.77 5.62
CA ALA A 106 -7.75 3.62 5.51
C ALA A 106 -8.35 2.32 6.09
N ARG A 107 -9.18 2.40 7.15
CA ARG A 107 -9.89 1.25 7.73
C ARG A 107 -10.93 0.61 6.80
N VAL A 108 -11.27 1.24 5.67
CA VAL A 108 -12.13 0.65 4.63
C VAL A 108 -11.39 -0.40 3.80
N ALA A 109 -10.06 -0.38 3.74
CA ALA A 109 -9.27 -1.26 2.87
C ALA A 109 -9.57 -2.78 3.04
N PRO A 110 -9.71 -3.34 4.26
CA PRO A 110 -10.11 -4.73 4.44
C PRO A 110 -11.49 -5.09 3.84
N VAL A 111 -12.43 -4.12 3.82
CA VAL A 111 -13.75 -4.32 3.19
C VAL A 111 -13.61 -4.48 1.68
N VAL A 112 -12.69 -3.73 1.06
CA VAL A 112 -12.37 -3.87 -0.36
C VAL A 112 -11.81 -5.27 -0.65
N GLU A 113 -10.89 -5.76 0.16
CA GLU A 113 -10.33 -7.11 -0.03
C GLU A 113 -11.42 -8.19 0.12
N ALA A 114 -12.29 -8.08 1.12
CA ALA A 114 -13.38 -9.03 1.32
C ALA A 114 -14.37 -9.05 0.13
N ALA A 115 -14.73 -7.87 -0.39
CA ALA A 115 -15.58 -7.75 -1.57
C ALA A 115 -14.90 -8.34 -2.82
N ARG A 116 -13.60 -8.07 -3.01
CA ARG A 116 -12.79 -8.65 -4.09
C ARG A 116 -12.76 -10.18 -4.02
N ALA A 117 -12.52 -10.73 -2.84
CA ALA A 117 -12.50 -12.17 -2.59
C ALA A 117 -13.87 -12.81 -2.89
N SER A 118 -14.96 -12.07 -2.70
CA SER A 118 -16.32 -12.47 -3.03
C SER A 118 -16.69 -12.29 -4.51
N GLY A 119 -15.74 -11.83 -5.35
CA GLY A 119 -15.94 -11.69 -6.80
C GLY A 119 -16.39 -10.31 -7.26
N ASP A 120 -16.43 -9.29 -6.40
CA ASP A 120 -16.80 -7.94 -6.79
C ASP A 120 -15.79 -7.33 -7.77
N ALA A 121 -16.29 -6.90 -8.94
CA ALA A 121 -15.46 -6.36 -10.02
C ALA A 121 -14.91 -4.96 -9.74
N HIS A 122 -15.63 -4.12 -8.98
CA HIS A 122 -15.14 -2.79 -8.58
C HIS A 122 -14.02 -2.92 -7.56
N ALA A 123 -14.19 -3.79 -6.57
CA ALA A 123 -13.16 -4.07 -5.59
C ALA A 123 -11.88 -4.62 -6.24
N ARG A 124 -12.01 -5.56 -7.19
CA ARG A 124 -10.87 -6.06 -7.97
C ARG A 124 -10.15 -4.95 -8.72
N ARG A 125 -10.90 -4.10 -9.44
CA ARG A 125 -10.34 -2.96 -10.18
C ARG A 125 -9.57 -2.01 -9.26
N ILE A 126 -10.13 -1.66 -8.10
CA ILE A 126 -9.47 -0.77 -7.13
C ILE A 126 -8.13 -1.35 -6.69
N VAL A 127 -8.10 -2.64 -6.31
CA VAL A 127 -6.86 -3.30 -5.90
C VAL A 127 -5.84 -3.35 -7.04
N ASP A 128 -6.27 -3.73 -8.25
CA ASP A 128 -5.38 -3.83 -9.40
C ASP A 128 -4.77 -2.47 -9.78
N GLU A 129 -5.58 -1.42 -9.81
CA GLU A 129 -5.12 -0.05 -10.12
C GLU A 129 -4.16 0.48 -9.05
N GLN A 130 -4.51 0.34 -7.77
CA GLN A 130 -3.68 0.82 -6.67
C GLN A 130 -2.38 0.02 -6.55
N GLY A 131 -2.43 -1.30 -6.78
CA GLY A 131 -1.25 -2.15 -6.86
C GLY A 131 -0.35 -1.81 -8.03
N ALA A 132 -0.92 -1.51 -9.20
CA ALA A 132 -0.15 -1.09 -10.37
C ALA A 132 0.61 0.22 -10.10
N ARG A 133 -0.04 1.22 -9.52
CA ARG A 133 0.61 2.50 -9.15
C ARG A 133 1.75 2.31 -8.15
N LEU A 134 1.57 1.46 -7.14
CA LEU A 134 2.64 1.15 -6.19
C LEU A 134 3.78 0.38 -6.86
N ALA A 135 3.46 -0.52 -7.79
CA ALA A 135 4.44 -1.24 -8.58
C ALA A 135 5.28 -0.31 -9.46
N GLU A 136 4.70 0.75 -10.01
CA GLU A 136 5.44 1.76 -10.77
C GLU A 136 6.51 2.45 -9.91
N LEU A 137 6.17 2.80 -8.66
CA LEU A 137 7.14 3.37 -7.70
C LEU A 137 8.25 2.37 -7.41
N ALA A 138 7.90 1.10 -7.17
CA ALA A 138 8.85 0.04 -6.89
C ALA A 138 9.80 -0.21 -8.06
N LEU A 139 9.27 -0.33 -9.28
CA LEU A 139 10.04 -0.52 -10.51
C LEU A 139 10.96 0.66 -10.80
N ARG A 140 10.53 1.90 -10.52
CA ARG A 140 11.40 3.09 -10.65
C ARG A 140 12.61 2.99 -9.74
N VAL A 141 12.42 2.63 -8.48
CA VAL A 141 13.52 2.46 -7.51
C VAL A 141 14.41 1.30 -7.94
N ALA A 142 13.82 0.15 -8.29
CA ALA A 142 14.55 -1.04 -8.73
C ALA A 142 15.47 -0.75 -9.92
N ARG A 143 14.95 -0.12 -10.98
CA ARG A 143 15.74 0.25 -12.18
C ARG A 143 16.90 1.17 -11.87
N GLN A 144 16.78 2.02 -10.83
CA GLN A 144 17.87 2.89 -10.45
C GLN A 144 18.95 2.12 -9.71
N ILE A 145 18.59 1.29 -8.72
CA ILE A 145 19.57 0.73 -7.78
C ILE A 145 20.06 -0.69 -8.07
N ARG A 146 19.38 -1.43 -8.97
CA ARG A 146 19.72 -2.81 -9.31
C ARG A 146 21.15 -2.89 -9.91
N PRO A 147 22.00 -3.82 -9.45
CA PRO A 147 23.24 -4.18 -10.13
C PRO A 147 22.97 -4.73 -11.54
N ARG A 148 23.95 -4.62 -12.45
CA ARG A 148 23.78 -5.07 -13.83
C ARG A 148 23.51 -6.57 -13.96
N ASP A 149 24.04 -7.38 -13.04
CA ASP A 149 24.07 -8.84 -13.18
C ASP A 149 23.48 -9.59 -11.96
N GLU A 150 22.83 -8.89 -11.04
CA GLU A 150 22.22 -9.48 -9.84
C GLU A 150 20.75 -9.08 -9.73
N ALA A 151 19.93 -9.97 -9.20
CA ALA A 151 18.56 -9.64 -8.84
C ALA A 151 18.56 -8.77 -7.57
N LEU A 152 17.71 -7.74 -7.54
CA LEU A 152 17.61 -6.85 -6.38
C LEU A 152 16.70 -7.47 -5.31
N PRO A 153 17.18 -7.71 -4.08
CA PRO A 153 16.31 -8.09 -2.97
C PRO A 153 15.25 -7.03 -2.68
N VAL A 154 13.99 -7.46 -2.58
CA VAL A 154 12.84 -6.62 -2.27
C VAL A 154 12.12 -7.15 -1.02
N SER A 155 11.83 -6.26 -0.08
CA SER A 155 10.95 -6.53 1.07
C SER A 155 9.66 -5.71 1.00
N PHE A 156 8.63 -6.18 1.68
CA PHE A 156 7.34 -5.51 1.79
C PHE A 156 7.03 -5.24 3.27
N THR A 157 6.48 -4.07 3.59
CA THR A 157 6.05 -3.75 4.96
C THR A 157 4.91 -2.74 4.99
N GLY A 158 4.20 -2.69 6.11
CA GLY A 158 3.07 -1.81 6.36
C GLY A 158 1.73 -2.55 6.37
N GLY A 159 0.79 -2.03 7.16
CA GLY A 159 -0.48 -2.68 7.46
C GLY A 159 -1.43 -2.84 6.27
N ALA A 160 -1.24 -2.09 5.18
CA ALA A 160 -2.08 -2.23 3.98
C ALA A 160 -1.90 -3.60 3.32
N PHE A 161 -0.69 -4.18 3.35
CA PHE A 161 -0.46 -5.53 2.83
C PHE A 161 -1.11 -6.63 3.68
N ALA A 162 -1.34 -6.38 4.99
CA ALA A 162 -2.12 -7.29 5.82
C ALA A 162 -3.63 -7.12 5.59
N ALA A 163 -4.09 -5.88 5.43
CA ALA A 163 -5.47 -5.55 5.15
C ALA A 163 -5.93 -6.00 3.75
N VAL A 164 -5.03 -5.91 2.77
CA VAL A 164 -5.28 -6.21 1.35
C VAL A 164 -4.11 -7.04 0.80
N PRO A 165 -4.02 -8.34 1.12
CA PRO A 165 -2.90 -9.19 0.68
C PRO A 165 -2.74 -9.25 -0.84
N SER A 166 -3.85 -9.14 -1.58
CA SER A 166 -3.87 -9.08 -3.04
C SER A 166 -3.10 -7.89 -3.63
N LEU A 167 -2.93 -6.81 -2.88
CA LEU A 167 -2.11 -5.66 -3.26
C LEU A 167 -0.64 -6.06 -3.46
N ALA A 168 -0.10 -6.86 -2.53
CA ALA A 168 1.26 -7.37 -2.64
C ALA A 168 1.40 -8.25 -3.89
N ASP A 169 0.40 -9.11 -4.16
CA ASP A 169 0.42 -9.99 -5.34
C ASP A 169 0.51 -9.18 -6.64
N VAL A 170 -0.18 -8.03 -6.76
CA VAL A 170 -0.10 -7.15 -7.94
C VAL A 170 1.31 -6.60 -8.11
N VAL A 171 1.90 -6.07 -7.04
CA VAL A 171 3.25 -5.48 -7.08
C VAL A 171 4.30 -6.54 -7.41
N GLU A 172 4.20 -7.72 -6.80
CA GLU A 172 5.14 -8.82 -7.05
C GLU A 172 5.07 -9.34 -8.46
N ARG A 173 3.86 -9.52 -9.02
CA ARG A 173 3.70 -9.90 -10.44
C ARG A 173 4.38 -8.90 -11.36
N ALA A 174 4.25 -7.60 -11.09
CA ALA A 174 4.89 -6.57 -11.89
C ALA A 174 6.43 -6.59 -11.77
N LEU A 175 6.96 -6.79 -10.56
CA LEU A 175 8.40 -6.91 -10.33
C LEU A 175 8.99 -8.17 -10.99
N HIS A 176 8.28 -9.30 -10.90
CA HIS A 176 8.66 -10.56 -11.54
C HIS A 176 8.64 -10.44 -13.07
N ALA A 177 7.58 -9.86 -13.63
CA ALA A 177 7.46 -9.64 -15.07
C ALA A 177 8.59 -8.76 -15.63
N ALA A 178 9.11 -7.83 -14.82
CA ALA A 178 10.24 -7.00 -15.20
C ALA A 178 11.61 -7.71 -15.11
N GLY A 179 11.70 -8.85 -14.40
CA GLY A 179 12.94 -9.60 -14.22
C GLY A 179 14.04 -8.83 -13.45
N LEU A 180 13.65 -7.87 -12.62
CA LEU A 180 14.60 -6.97 -11.93
C LEU A 180 14.91 -7.39 -10.48
N CYS A 181 14.06 -8.22 -9.88
CA CYS A 181 13.95 -8.34 -8.43
C CYS A 181 13.83 -9.79 -7.96
N GLU A 182 14.45 -10.07 -6.82
CA GLU A 182 14.17 -11.24 -5.99
C GLU A 182 13.24 -10.80 -4.86
N VAL A 183 12.00 -11.23 -4.94
CA VAL A 183 10.96 -10.85 -3.99
C VAL A 183 11.02 -11.76 -2.77
N SER A 184 11.11 -11.17 -1.59
CA SER A 184 10.97 -11.89 -0.32
C SER A 184 9.88 -11.26 0.53
N ARG A 185 8.77 -11.99 0.70
CA ARG A 185 7.72 -11.66 1.69
C ARG A 185 8.16 -11.95 3.13
N ALA A 186 9.35 -12.53 3.34
CA ALA A 186 9.75 -13.17 4.59
C ALA A 186 9.95 -12.23 5.81
N LYS A 187 9.71 -10.92 5.67
CA LYS A 187 9.64 -9.99 6.81
C LYS A 187 8.46 -9.03 6.70
N ILE A 188 7.29 -9.59 6.42
CA ILE A 188 6.06 -9.01 6.96
C ILE A 188 5.95 -9.57 8.37
N ASP A 189 6.51 -8.89 9.38
CA ASP A 189 5.79 -8.87 10.66
C ASP A 189 6.29 -7.86 11.71
N SER A 190 5.27 -7.26 12.31
CA SER A 190 5.22 -6.49 13.54
C SER A 190 5.76 -5.04 13.54
N PRO A 191 4.92 -4.07 13.98
CA PRO A 191 5.38 -2.79 14.52
C PRO A 191 6.54 -2.91 15.53
N LEU A 192 6.66 -4.06 16.22
CA LEU A 192 7.75 -4.35 17.14
C LEU A 192 9.10 -4.58 16.44
N GLY A 193 9.13 -5.10 15.21
CA GLY A 193 10.37 -5.24 14.43
C GLY A 193 10.94 -3.89 14.02
N ALA A 194 10.07 -2.97 13.61
CA ALA A 194 10.44 -1.58 13.32
C ALA A 194 10.87 -0.83 14.59
N ALA A 195 10.15 -1.00 15.72
CA ALA A 195 10.48 -0.36 16.99
C ALA A 195 11.77 -0.90 17.63
N HIS A 196 12.02 -2.22 17.57
CA HIS A 196 13.23 -2.84 18.09
C HIS A 196 14.48 -2.33 17.37
N ILE A 197 14.41 -2.22 16.03
CA ILE A 197 15.53 -1.79 15.21
C ILE A 197 15.70 -0.26 15.23
N ALA A 198 14.62 0.51 15.39
CA ALA A 198 14.70 1.95 15.67
C ALA A 198 15.38 2.23 17.02
N ARG A 199 15.22 1.35 18.01
CA ARG A 199 15.89 1.45 19.32
C ARG A 199 17.38 1.14 19.25
N GLU A 200 17.82 0.29 18.31
CA GLU A 200 19.23 -0.01 18.07
C GLU A 200 19.92 1.00 17.13
N ALA A 201 19.16 1.78 16.37
CA ALA A 201 19.67 2.79 15.43
C ALA A 201 19.92 4.18 16.06
N LEU A 202 19.59 4.38 17.34
CA LEU A 202 19.92 5.58 18.09
C LEU A 202 21.36 5.47 18.62
N PRO A 203 22.25 6.44 18.35
CA PRO A 203 23.57 6.46 18.97
C PRO A 203 23.42 6.59 20.49
N ARG A 204 24.25 5.83 21.22
CA ARG A 204 24.38 5.96 22.69
C ARG A 204 24.93 7.32 23.07
#